data_AF-J5MYQ1-F1
#
_entry.id   AF-J5MYQ1-F1
#
_cell.length_a   1.000
_cell.length_b   1.000
_cell.length_c   1.000
_cell.angle_alpha   90.00
_cell.angle_beta   90.00
_cell.angle_gamma   90.00
#
_symmetry.space_group_name_H-M   'P 1'
#
loop_
_entity.id
_entity.type
_entity.pdbx_description
1 polymer ?
#
loop_
_entity_poly.entity_id
_entity_poly.type
_entity_poly.pdbx_seq_one_letter_code
_entity_poly.pdbx_strand_id
1 'polypeptide(L)'
;MASRNVLGCLAIASMLYSVPQESLSGEETVQPIHVTYAVMMEGSEPFFAEVSCLPDSTCQLARHNNPDIELSLTVHSGSAAHSELRVYCSSNPCSFQNLRSSIDLSDRRAMVDIFSGERASIVIPLVFKPRPRIGEVLISY
;
A
#
# COMPACT_ATOMS: atom_id res chain seq x y z
N MET A 1 38.04 -79.73 -32.59
CA MET A 1 36.74 -79.02 -32.64
C MET A 1 36.83 -77.87 -31.64
N ALA A 2 37.03 -76.64 -32.14
CA ALA A 2 37.20 -75.45 -31.32
C ALA A 2 35.85 -74.78 -31.10
N SER A 3 35.50 -74.49 -29.85
CA SER A 3 34.41 -73.57 -29.52
C SER A 3 34.87 -72.68 -28.37
N ARG A 4 35.09 -71.39 -28.69
CA ARG A 4 35.36 -70.30 -27.75
C ARG A 4 34.01 -69.81 -27.24
N ASN A 5 33.71 -69.97 -25.96
CA ASN A 5 32.60 -69.25 -25.33
C ASN A 5 33.15 -67.95 -24.76
N VAL A 6 32.81 -66.85 -25.44
CA VAL A 6 33.21 -65.49 -25.07
C VAL A 6 32.31 -65.00 -23.94
N LEU A 7 32.98 -64.60 -22.87
CA LEU A 7 32.47 -63.85 -21.73
C LEU A 7 31.83 -62.54 -22.21
N GLY A 8 30.55 -62.33 -21.90
CA GLY A 8 29.83 -61.09 -22.23
C GLY A 8 29.19 -60.48 -20.99
N CYS A 9 29.96 -59.70 -20.23
CA CYS A 9 29.41 -58.72 -19.30
C CYS A 9 28.98 -57.50 -20.10
N LEU A 10 27.69 -57.15 -20.10
CA LEU A 10 27.23 -55.82 -20.52
C LEU A 10 26.60 -55.10 -19.35
N ALA A 11 27.29 -54.02 -18.97
CA ALA A 11 26.99 -53.11 -17.90
C ALA A 11 25.83 -52.16 -18.28
N ILE A 12 25.29 -51.58 -17.22
CA ILE A 12 24.06 -50.78 -17.10
C ILE A 12 24.20 -49.43 -17.82
N ALA A 13 23.13 -48.98 -18.49
CA ALA A 13 22.95 -47.55 -18.78
C ALA A 13 21.46 -47.20 -18.62
N SER A 14 21.05 -46.95 -17.39
CA SER A 14 19.76 -46.36 -17.05
C SER A 14 19.74 -44.92 -17.55
N MET A 15 19.15 -44.69 -18.73
CA MET A 15 18.86 -43.36 -19.25
C MET A 15 17.71 -42.74 -18.42
N LEU A 16 18.06 -42.09 -17.31
CA LEU A 16 17.19 -41.14 -16.64
C LEU A 16 17.04 -39.92 -17.55
N TYR A 17 15.96 -39.89 -18.34
CA TYR A 17 15.49 -38.65 -18.94
C TYR A 17 14.86 -37.79 -17.84
N SER A 18 15.70 -37.09 -17.08
CA SER A 18 15.27 -35.91 -16.33
C SER A 18 15.10 -34.77 -17.33
N VAL A 19 13.85 -34.58 -17.78
CA VAL A 19 13.42 -33.34 -18.43
C VAL A 19 13.71 -32.19 -17.46
N PRO A 20 14.37 -31.10 -17.89
CA PRO A 20 14.54 -29.91 -17.04
C PRO A 20 13.16 -29.37 -16.70
N GLN A 21 12.77 -29.42 -15.42
CA GLN A 21 11.72 -28.53 -14.94
C GLN A 21 12.32 -27.12 -14.95
N GLU A 22 12.11 -26.40 -16.04
CA GLU A 22 12.20 -24.94 -16.06
C GLU A 22 11.05 -24.40 -15.18
N SER A 23 11.23 -24.48 -13.87
CA SER A 23 10.42 -23.70 -12.93
C SER A 23 10.94 -22.27 -12.96
N LEU A 24 10.58 -21.52 -14.00
CA LEU A 24 10.55 -20.06 -13.92
C LEU A 24 9.33 -19.69 -13.07
N SER A 25 9.45 -19.94 -11.76
CA SER A 25 8.75 -19.12 -10.78
C SER A 25 9.50 -17.79 -10.80
N GLY A 26 9.13 -16.93 -11.75
CA GLY A 26 9.44 -15.51 -11.66
C GLY A 26 8.66 -14.96 -10.48
N GLU A 27 9.17 -15.19 -9.27
CA GLU A 27 8.78 -14.45 -8.09
C GLU A 27 9.30 -13.04 -8.32
N GLU A 28 8.50 -12.25 -9.05
CA GLU A 28 8.74 -10.83 -9.22
C GLU A 28 8.75 -10.25 -7.81
N THR A 29 9.96 -9.98 -7.33
CA THR A 29 10.17 -9.64 -5.93
C THR A 29 9.53 -8.27 -5.74
N VAL A 30 8.36 -8.24 -5.11
CA VAL A 30 7.62 -7.01 -4.86
C VAL A 30 8.48 -6.12 -3.97
N GLN A 31 9.00 -5.03 -4.53
CA GLN A 31 9.86 -4.11 -3.80
C GLN A 31 9.03 -3.22 -2.88
N PRO A 32 9.35 -3.15 -1.57
CA PRO A 32 8.70 -2.22 -0.66
C PRO A 32 8.94 -0.76 -1.05
N ILE A 33 7.93 0.06 -0.83
CA ILE A 33 7.94 1.52 -1.03
C ILE A 33 8.15 2.18 0.33
N HIS A 34 9.17 3.02 0.43
CA HIS A 34 9.45 3.79 1.64
C HIS A 34 8.60 5.05 1.68
N VAL A 35 7.69 5.13 2.65
CA VAL A 35 6.77 6.26 2.82
C VAL A 35 7.18 7.04 4.05
N THR A 36 7.53 8.31 3.86
CA THR A 36 7.70 9.28 4.94
C THR A 36 6.43 10.11 5.07
N TYR A 37 5.93 10.29 6.28
CA TYR A 37 4.77 11.14 6.52
C TYR A 37 4.92 11.98 7.79
N ALA A 38 4.23 13.11 7.82
CA ALA A 38 4.06 13.94 9.00
C ALA A 38 2.60 14.39 9.11
N VAL A 39 2.09 14.44 10.33
CA VAL A 39 0.70 14.79 10.64
C VAL A 39 0.70 15.91 11.66
N MET A 40 -0.09 16.93 11.37
CA MET A 40 -0.34 18.04 12.27
C MET A 40 -1.84 18.16 12.48
N MET A 41 -2.29 18.00 13.73
CA MET A 41 -3.69 18.19 14.12
C MET A 41 -3.81 19.39 15.04
N GLU A 42 -4.91 20.13 14.93
CA GLU A 42 -5.17 21.29 15.79
C GLU A 42 -5.15 20.89 17.27
N GLY A 43 -4.42 21.67 18.09
CA GLY A 43 -4.31 21.43 19.54
C GLY A 43 -3.50 20.19 19.95
N SER A 44 -2.80 19.54 19.02
CA SER A 44 -1.97 18.35 19.29
C SER A 44 -0.51 18.58 18.86
N GLU A 45 0.43 17.86 19.49
CA GLU A 45 1.82 17.87 19.05
C GLU A 45 1.96 17.15 17.69
N PRO A 46 2.66 17.75 16.70
CA PRO A 46 2.89 17.09 15.42
C PRO A 46 3.71 15.80 15.57
N PHE A 47 3.43 14.81 14.74
CA PHE A 47 4.19 13.56 14.70
C PHE A 47 4.55 13.17 13.27
N PHE A 48 5.65 12.43 13.12
CA PHE A 48 6.16 11.98 11.83
C PHE A 48 6.81 10.61 11.96
N ALA A 49 6.82 9.84 10.89
CA ALA A 49 7.52 8.56 10.82
C ALA A 49 7.82 8.17 9.37
N GLU A 50 8.58 7.09 9.23
CA GLU A 50 8.81 6.38 7.97
C GLU A 50 8.30 4.94 8.11
N VAL A 51 7.62 4.45 7.08
CA VAL A 51 7.10 3.08 7.01
C VAL A 51 7.37 2.47 5.64
N SER A 52 7.61 1.16 5.60
CA SER A 52 7.74 0.41 4.35
C SER A 52 6.39 -0.22 3.98
N CYS A 53 5.84 0.21 2.85
CA CYS A 53 4.56 -0.25 2.33
C CYS A 53 4.77 -1.20 1.15
N LEU A 54 3.91 -2.22 1.01
CA LEU A 54 3.89 -3.03 -0.21
C LEU A 54 2.98 -2.37 -1.25
N PRO A 55 3.38 -2.34 -2.54
CA PRO A 55 2.50 -1.96 -3.65
C PRO A 55 1.18 -2.71 -3.61
N ASP A 56 0.12 -2.06 -4.10
CA ASP A 56 -1.23 -2.59 -4.25
C ASP A 56 -1.88 -3.15 -2.97
N SER A 57 -1.32 -2.80 -1.81
CA SER A 57 -1.81 -3.19 -0.49
C SER A 57 -2.07 -1.96 0.38
N THR A 58 -3.12 -2.00 1.20
CA THR A 58 -3.38 -0.94 2.18
C THR A 58 -2.30 -0.96 3.25
N CYS A 59 -1.56 0.13 3.36
CA CYS A 59 -0.51 0.34 4.33
C CYS A 59 -1.01 1.26 5.46
N GLN A 60 -0.90 0.82 6.71
CA GLN A 60 -1.22 1.67 7.85
C GLN A 60 -0.07 2.66 8.08
N LEU A 61 -0.34 3.95 7.94
CA LEU A 61 0.66 4.98 8.23
C LEU A 61 0.65 5.31 9.72
N ALA A 62 -0.52 5.69 10.24
CA ALA A 62 -0.67 6.10 11.63
C ALA A 62 -1.98 5.57 12.22
N ARG A 63 -1.94 5.23 13.52
CA ARG A 63 -3.12 5.01 14.37
C ARG A 63 -2.81 5.59 15.74
N HIS A 64 -3.33 6.78 16.00
CA HIS A 64 -3.14 7.49 17.25
C HIS A 64 -4.48 7.67 17.96
N ASN A 65 -4.47 7.52 19.28
CA ASN A 65 -5.65 7.78 20.11
C ASN A 65 -5.71 9.25 20.58
N ASN A 66 -4.60 9.98 20.47
CA ASN A 66 -4.48 11.40 20.78
C ASN A 66 -3.34 12.01 19.93
N PRO A 67 -3.64 12.78 18.86
CA PRO A 67 -4.98 13.03 18.32
C PRO A 67 -5.61 11.72 17.84
N ASP A 68 -6.94 11.64 17.92
CA ASP A 68 -7.71 10.48 17.49
C ASP A 68 -7.84 10.45 15.95
N ILE A 69 -6.83 9.85 15.32
CA ILE A 69 -6.69 9.79 13.88
C ILE A 69 -6.04 8.47 13.44
N GLU A 70 -6.59 7.94 12.35
CA GLU A 70 -6.08 6.81 11.62
C GLU A 70 -5.84 7.22 10.16
N LEU A 71 -4.63 6.95 9.66
CA LEU A 71 -4.21 7.24 8.29
C LEU A 71 -3.71 5.96 7.63
N SER A 72 -4.20 5.70 6.42
CA SER A 72 -3.70 4.61 5.59
C SER A 72 -3.48 5.08 4.16
N LEU A 73 -2.53 4.44 3.48
CA LEU A 73 -2.15 4.71 2.10
C LEU A 73 -2.18 3.41 1.31
N THR A 74 -2.73 3.45 0.12
CA THR A 74 -2.55 2.40 -0.88
C THR A 74 -1.82 3.00 -2.07
N VAL A 75 -0.68 2.43 -2.45
CA VAL A 75 0.06 2.85 -3.65
C VAL A 75 -0.21 1.84 -4.76
N HIS A 76 -0.99 2.26 -5.76
CA HIS A 76 -1.34 1.41 -6.88
C HIS A 76 -0.23 1.39 -7.93
N SER A 77 0.19 0.19 -8.35
CA SER A 77 1.19 0.00 -9.39
C SER A 77 0.55 -0.19 -10.77
N GLY A 78 1.32 -0.01 -11.85
CA GLY A 78 0.87 -0.23 -13.23
C GLY A 78 0.63 1.04 -14.06
N SER A 79 -0.12 0.91 -15.16
CA SER A 79 -0.30 1.96 -16.18
C SER A 79 -1.13 3.17 -15.72
N ALA A 80 -1.87 3.03 -14.63
CA ALA A 80 -2.63 4.08 -13.97
C ALA A 80 -2.15 4.25 -12.52
N ALA A 81 -0.83 4.25 -12.30
CA ALA A 81 -0.25 4.41 -10.98
C ALA A 81 -0.73 5.70 -10.32
N HIS A 82 -1.31 5.56 -9.13
CA HIS A 82 -1.79 6.63 -8.27
C HIS A 82 -1.75 6.10 -6.84
N SER A 83 -1.93 6.98 -5.87
CA SER A 83 -2.04 6.54 -4.48
C SER A 83 -3.30 7.06 -3.84
N GLU A 84 -3.99 6.21 -3.11
CA GLU A 84 -5.18 6.60 -2.36
C GLU A 84 -4.79 6.81 -0.90
N LEU A 85 -4.93 8.04 -0.40
CA LEU A 85 -4.81 8.36 1.01
C LEU A 85 -6.19 8.30 1.66
N ARG A 86 -6.29 7.65 2.82
CA ARG A 86 -7.52 7.55 3.61
C ARG A 86 -7.32 8.09 5.02
N VAL A 87 -8.33 8.76 5.53
CA VAL A 87 -8.39 9.30 6.90
C VAL A 87 -9.62 8.79 7.63
N TYR A 88 -9.45 8.45 8.89
CA TYR A 88 -10.54 8.14 9.81
C TYR A 88 -10.27 8.79 11.17
N CYS A 89 -11.31 9.35 11.78
CA CYS A 89 -11.25 9.97 13.11
C CYS A 89 -12.41 9.40 13.93
N SER A 90 -12.13 8.77 15.08
CA SER A 90 -13.16 7.96 15.76
C SER A 90 -14.15 8.77 16.60
N SER A 91 -13.71 9.89 17.18
CA SER A 91 -14.46 10.75 18.11
C SER A 91 -15.29 11.78 17.38
N ASN A 92 -14.74 12.37 16.32
CA ASN A 92 -15.41 13.36 15.49
C ASN A 92 -15.11 13.04 14.03
N PRO A 93 -16.13 12.82 13.18
CA PRO A 93 -15.91 12.54 11.77
C PRO A 93 -15.02 13.60 11.11
N CYS A 94 -14.16 13.17 10.22
CA CYS A 94 -13.26 14.03 9.46
C CYS A 94 -13.20 13.58 8.01
N SER A 95 -12.82 14.48 7.11
CA SER A 95 -12.70 14.17 5.69
C SER A 95 -11.75 15.15 5.00
N PHE A 96 -11.41 14.86 3.75
CA PHE A 96 -10.64 15.77 2.91
C PHE A 96 -11.54 16.85 2.31
N GLN A 97 -10.93 17.76 1.55
CA GLN A 97 -11.63 18.87 0.89
C GLN A 97 -12.81 18.40 0.02
N ASN A 98 -12.71 17.22 -0.57
CA ASN A 98 -13.72 16.57 -1.41
C ASN A 98 -14.92 15.97 -0.65
N LEU A 99 -15.03 16.19 0.68
CA LEU A 99 -16.07 15.65 1.58
C LEU A 99 -16.03 14.12 1.75
N ARG A 100 -14.94 13.47 1.33
CA ARG A 100 -14.74 12.03 1.46
C ARG A 100 -13.60 11.73 2.43
N SER A 101 -13.66 10.58 3.05
CA SER A 101 -12.57 9.99 3.84
C SER A 101 -11.40 9.49 2.99
N SER A 102 -11.50 9.53 1.65
CA SER A 102 -10.40 9.17 0.74
C SER A 102 -10.14 10.21 -0.36
N ILE A 103 -8.88 10.30 -0.78
CA ILE A 103 -8.42 11.16 -1.87
C ILE A 103 -7.29 10.49 -2.65
N ASP A 104 -7.31 10.65 -3.97
CA ASP A 104 -6.22 10.20 -4.83
C ASP A 104 -5.13 11.28 -4.89
N LEU A 105 -3.88 10.83 -4.72
CA LEU A 105 -2.67 11.61 -4.84
C LEU A 105 -2.07 11.35 -6.22
N SER A 106 -2.02 12.40 -7.04
CA SER A 106 -1.34 12.35 -8.35
C SER A 106 0.17 12.43 -8.22
N ASP A 107 0.65 13.06 -7.14
CA ASP A 107 2.06 13.26 -6.87
C ASP A 107 2.55 12.33 -5.77
N ARG A 108 3.81 11.93 -5.90
CA ARG A 108 4.56 11.18 -4.88
C ARG A 108 4.81 11.97 -3.60
N ARG A 109 4.71 13.29 -3.68
CA ARG A 109 4.77 14.20 -2.53
C ARG A 109 3.51 15.05 -2.53
N ALA A 110 2.77 15.00 -1.42
CA ALA A 110 1.52 15.74 -1.30
C ALA A 110 1.38 16.34 0.11
N MET A 111 0.64 17.44 0.17
CA MET A 111 0.19 18.08 1.39
C MET A 111 -1.34 18.13 1.31
N VAL A 112 -2.02 17.52 2.27
CA VAL A 112 -3.46 17.31 2.22
C VAL A 112 -4.09 17.81 3.51
N ASP A 113 -5.06 18.71 3.39
CA ASP A 113 -5.81 19.24 4.51
C ASP A 113 -6.89 18.27 5.00
N ILE A 114 -7.02 18.16 6.33
CA ILE A 114 -8.09 17.43 7.02
C ILE A 114 -9.10 18.45 7.54
N PHE A 115 -10.38 18.22 7.24
CA PHE A 115 -11.51 19.04 7.66
C PHE A 115 -12.42 18.28 8.61
N SER A 116 -13.09 19.01 9.50
CA SER A 116 -14.14 18.43 10.34
C SER A 116 -15.39 18.06 9.54
N GLY A 117 -16.02 16.95 9.92
CA GLY A 117 -17.22 16.38 9.33
C GLY A 117 -16.95 15.55 8.08
N GLU A 118 -17.92 14.70 7.74
CA GLU A 118 -18.03 13.99 6.46
C GLU A 118 -19.40 14.32 5.84
N ARG A 119 -19.64 13.95 4.59
CA ARG A 119 -20.90 14.22 3.88
C ARG A 119 -22.12 13.73 4.68
N ALA A 120 -22.94 14.64 5.19
CA ALA A 120 -24.28 14.32 5.68
C ALA A 120 -25.18 14.00 4.48
N SER A 121 -25.99 12.95 4.56
CA SER A 121 -26.89 12.48 3.50
C SER A 121 -28.01 13.46 3.14
N ILE A 122 -28.19 14.55 3.90
CA ILE A 122 -29.18 15.61 3.66
C ILE A 122 -28.55 16.96 4.04
N VAL A 123 -28.45 17.89 3.08
CA VAL A 123 -28.07 19.28 3.36
C VAL A 123 -29.15 20.20 2.81
N ILE A 124 -29.92 20.83 3.70
CA ILE A 124 -30.83 21.94 3.38
C ILE A 124 -29.98 23.22 3.50
N PRO A 125 -29.72 23.97 2.42
CA PRO A 125 -28.86 25.14 2.50
C PRO A 125 -29.68 26.35 2.94
N LEU A 126 -29.42 26.87 4.13
CA LEU A 126 -29.83 28.23 4.50
C LEU A 126 -28.65 29.22 4.47
N VAL A 127 -27.40 28.75 4.61
CA VAL A 127 -26.17 29.53 4.35
C VAL A 127 -24.99 28.59 4.09
N PHE A 128 -24.11 28.91 3.15
CA PHE A 128 -22.83 28.20 2.92
C PHE A 128 -21.86 28.53 4.06
N LYS A 129 -21.74 27.66 5.08
CA LYS A 129 -20.72 27.79 6.14
C LYS A 129 -19.46 27.01 5.74
N PRO A 130 -18.28 27.63 5.67
CA PRO A 130 -17.02 26.91 5.45
C PRO A 130 -16.78 25.85 6.52
N ARG A 131 -16.27 24.69 6.12
CA ARG A 131 -15.89 23.62 7.06
C ARG A 131 -14.56 23.99 7.74
N PRO A 132 -14.42 23.81 9.06
CA PRO A 132 -13.17 24.10 9.74
C PRO A 132 -12.12 23.07 9.33
N ARG A 133 -10.92 23.55 8.97
CA ARG A 133 -9.70 22.74 8.82
C ARG A 133 -9.21 22.39 10.21
N ILE A 134 -8.97 21.11 10.46
CA ILE A 134 -8.57 20.58 11.78
C ILE A 134 -7.20 19.90 11.77
N GLY A 135 -6.58 19.80 10.59
CA GLY A 135 -5.24 19.25 10.46
C GLY A 135 -4.73 19.22 9.03
N GLU A 136 -3.54 18.66 8.88
CA GLU A 136 -2.82 18.51 7.63
C GLU A 136 -1.93 17.26 7.68
N VAL A 137 -1.79 16.60 6.53
CA VAL A 137 -0.89 15.47 6.33
C VAL A 137 0.08 15.80 5.21
N LEU A 138 1.36 15.67 5.51
CA LEU A 138 2.46 15.69 4.54
C LEU A 138 2.88 14.26 4.27
N ILE A 139 3.01 13.89 3.00
CA ILE A 139 3.43 12.54 2.61
C ILE A 139 4.43 12.58 1.45
N SER A 140 5.41 11.67 1.45
CA SER A 140 6.43 11.54 0.41
C SER A 140 6.87 10.07 0.26
N TYR A 141 6.99 9.58 -0.98
CA TYR A 141 7.50 8.24 -1.32
C TYR A 141 8.02 8.13 -2.77
#